data_AF-A0A820PRN4-F1
#
_entry.id   AF-A0A820PRN4-F1
#
_cell.length_a   1.000
_cell.length_b   1.000
_cell.length_c   1.000
_cell.angle_alpha   90.00
_cell.angle_beta   90.00
_cell.angle_gamma   90.00
#
_symmetry.space_group_name_H-M   'P 1'
#
loop_
_entity.id
_entity.type
_entity.pdbx_description
1 polymer ?
#
loop_
_entity_poly.entity_id
_entity_poly.type
_entity_poly.pdbx_seq_one_letter_code
_entity_poly.pdbx_strand_id
1 'polypeptide(L)'
;MKDVEQYKPHYLKVSDRIFKQLFANAIDNGSQLVKCLNTPEKIQCIREVTEITNNFHFKDFQEKLWQTYATISSTDNKWESKITKKFARDHNTCRMYRPKQSFVQQRQITIFKQKQQLQIKLQENLGQLLNQVVTWQPSIDATLLSDAIDTCVRHNLRRLKEEYLFKMDMIKLNWADQNLIRKFYELKPNEDVIQAAKQLWQIAADELRTKEKQEIFRQCIYLKRLPNKIEQLLNNLLDHNRKTVNNSFYDEDQRVSCDSRCLKMINQCQFNLMLIYLDEFTMCLDRYEKTYQKLKDQLKKKNRENPIIYTNILIDLIEQHRQAMIQRFNRIRQYRLKTFFDQAPAVHLN
;
A
#
# COMPACT_ATOMS: atom_id res chain seq x y z
N MET A 1 1.74 9.65 7.50
CA MET A 1 2.27 8.40 6.91
C MET A 1 2.56 7.47 8.07
N LYS A 2 2.10 6.21 8.04
CA LYS A 2 2.50 5.22 9.05
C LYS A 2 4.02 5.13 9.08
N ASP A 3 4.58 4.92 10.27
CA ASP A 3 6.00 4.75 10.41
C ASP A 3 6.42 3.46 9.72
N VAL A 4 7.20 3.59 8.64
CA VAL A 4 7.64 2.42 7.86
C VAL A 4 8.76 1.68 8.57
N GLU A 5 9.33 2.27 9.63
CA GLU A 5 10.27 1.62 10.52
C GLU A 5 9.65 0.43 11.26
N GLN A 6 8.33 0.38 11.43
CA GLN A 6 7.65 -0.78 12.05
C GLN A 6 7.85 -2.09 11.27
N TYR A 7 8.15 -2.02 9.98
CA TYR A 7 8.40 -3.20 9.14
C TYR A 7 9.87 -3.61 9.11
N LYS A 8 10.74 -2.87 9.80
CA LYS A 8 12.15 -3.18 9.88
C LYS A 8 12.37 -4.32 10.89
N PRO A 9 12.98 -5.44 10.49
CA PRO A 9 13.35 -6.49 11.42
C PRO A 9 14.34 -5.98 12.46
N HIS A 10 14.24 -6.50 13.69
CA HIS A 10 15.17 -6.22 14.79
C HIS A 10 15.76 -7.54 15.30
N TYR A 11 16.86 -7.97 14.68
CA TYR A 11 17.46 -9.29 14.92
C TYR A 11 18.03 -9.43 16.34
N LEU A 12 18.46 -8.34 16.95
CA LEU A 12 18.92 -8.32 18.36
C LEU A 12 17.81 -8.56 19.39
N LYS A 13 16.54 -8.46 18.99
CA LYS A 13 15.38 -8.60 19.91
C LYS A 13 14.63 -9.93 19.76
N VAL A 14 14.99 -10.75 18.76
CA VAL A 14 14.33 -12.04 18.53
C VAL A 14 15.03 -13.15 19.32
N SER A 15 14.28 -14.18 19.72
CA SER A 15 14.85 -15.34 20.40
C SER A 15 15.78 -16.13 19.48
N ASP A 16 16.74 -16.87 20.06
CA ASP A 16 17.66 -17.74 19.32
C ASP A 16 16.95 -18.73 18.41
N ARG A 17 15.84 -19.30 18.87
CA ARG A 17 15.01 -20.21 18.09
C ARG A 17 14.47 -19.54 16.82
N ILE A 18 13.88 -18.35 16.96
CA ILE A 18 13.31 -17.60 15.83
C ILE A 18 14.42 -17.16 14.88
N PHE A 19 15.53 -16.65 15.42
CA PHE A 19 16.68 -16.23 14.62
C PHE A 19 17.23 -17.36 13.76
N LYS A 20 17.46 -18.53 14.37
CA LYS A 20 17.90 -19.74 13.66
C LYS A 20 16.93 -20.16 12.57
N GLN A 21 15.63 -20.09 12.82
CA GLN A 21 14.61 -20.42 11.82
C GLN A 21 14.65 -19.45 10.62
N LEU A 22 14.76 -18.15 10.88
CA LEU A 22 14.90 -17.15 9.81
C LEU A 22 16.15 -17.41 8.96
N PHE A 23 17.26 -17.77 9.61
CA PHE A 23 18.52 -18.05 8.96
C PHE A 23 18.50 -19.36 8.16
N ALA A 24 17.93 -20.44 8.71
CA ALA A 24 17.78 -21.71 8.02
C ALA A 24 16.92 -21.60 6.76
N ASN A 25 15.89 -20.74 6.79
CA ASN A 25 14.99 -20.54 5.66
C ASN A 25 15.58 -19.64 4.56
N ALA A 26 16.72 -19.00 4.80
CA ALA A 26 17.31 -18.04 3.86
C ALA A 26 18.08 -18.71 2.73
N ILE A 27 18.52 -19.96 2.89
CA ILE A 27 19.37 -20.65 1.91
C ILE A 27 19.05 -22.14 1.88
N ASP A 28 19.31 -22.76 0.73
CA ASP A 28 19.32 -24.21 0.58
C ASP A 28 20.35 -24.84 1.52
N ASN A 29 19.99 -25.96 2.15
CA ASN A 29 20.77 -26.60 3.22
C ASN A 29 20.98 -25.75 4.49
N GLY A 30 20.18 -24.69 4.73
CA GLY A 30 20.30 -23.84 5.91
C GLY A 30 20.19 -24.58 7.25
N SER A 31 19.59 -25.78 7.28
CA SER A 31 19.57 -26.65 8.45
C SER A 31 20.97 -27.14 8.87
N GLN A 32 21.90 -27.33 7.92
CA GLN A 32 23.28 -27.68 8.21
C GLN A 32 24.05 -26.48 8.79
N LEU A 33 23.88 -25.29 8.19
CA LEU A 33 24.45 -24.04 8.70
C LEU A 33 24.02 -23.76 10.14
N VAL A 34 22.73 -23.93 10.46
CA VAL A 34 22.21 -23.72 11.81
C VAL A 34 22.75 -24.72 12.83
N LYS A 35 23.07 -25.97 12.43
CA LYS A 35 23.73 -26.93 13.33
C LYS A 35 25.12 -26.46 13.76
N CYS A 36 25.80 -25.69 12.91
CA CYS A 36 27.10 -25.11 13.23
C CYS A 36 26.98 -23.93 14.23
N LEU A 37 25.77 -23.39 14.42
CA LEU A 37 25.44 -22.32 15.38
C LEU A 37 24.99 -22.89 16.73
N ASN A 38 25.82 -23.74 17.32
CA ASN A 38 25.49 -24.53 18.51
C ASN A 38 25.73 -23.79 19.84
N THR A 39 26.40 -22.64 19.84
CA THR A 39 26.67 -21.86 21.07
C THR A 39 26.03 -20.47 21.01
N PRO A 40 25.68 -19.87 22.17
CA PRO A 40 25.15 -18.51 22.25
C PRO A 40 26.08 -17.47 21.61
N GLU A 41 27.39 -17.62 21.75
CA GLU A 41 28.39 -16.66 21.25
C GLU A 41 28.41 -16.61 19.73
N LYS A 42 28.37 -17.78 19.07
CA LYS A 42 28.29 -17.87 17.61
C LYS A 42 27.01 -17.24 17.08
N ILE A 43 25.88 -17.51 17.74
CA ILE A 43 24.58 -16.94 17.38
C ILE A 43 24.61 -15.42 17.53
N GLN A 44 25.14 -14.92 18.64
CA GLN A 44 25.22 -13.49 18.93
C GLN A 44 26.11 -12.76 17.91
N CYS A 45 27.28 -13.32 17.59
CA CYS A 45 28.19 -12.76 16.59
C CYS A 45 27.50 -12.60 15.22
N ILE A 46 26.86 -13.67 14.72
CA ILE A 46 26.13 -13.62 13.43
C ILE A 46 24.96 -12.64 13.50
N ARG A 47 24.24 -12.61 14.62
CA ARG A 47 23.10 -11.72 14.83
C ARG A 47 23.51 -10.25 14.79
N GLU A 48 24.66 -9.89 15.36
CA GLU A 48 25.21 -8.53 15.29
C GLU A 48 25.53 -8.12 13.85
N VAL A 49 26.24 -8.98 13.11
CA VAL A 49 26.54 -8.75 11.68
C VAL A 49 25.24 -8.64 10.86
N THR A 50 24.25 -9.50 11.16
CA THR A 50 22.93 -9.49 10.51
C THR A 50 22.19 -8.18 10.78
N GLU A 51 22.20 -7.69 12.02
CA GLU A 51 21.56 -6.43 12.39
C GLU A 51 22.25 -5.22 11.72
N ILE A 52 23.59 -5.20 11.66
CA ILE A 52 24.33 -4.14 10.96
C ILE A 52 24.01 -4.16 9.46
N THR A 53 24.00 -5.34 8.84
CA THR A 53 23.62 -5.53 7.43
C THR A 53 22.20 -5.05 7.16
N ASN A 54 21.25 -5.38 8.03
CA ASN A 54 19.88 -4.89 7.99
C ASN A 54 19.78 -3.37 8.09
N ASN A 55 20.53 -2.77 9.01
CA ASN A 55 20.60 -1.32 9.18
C ASN A 55 21.18 -0.63 7.94
N PHE A 56 22.20 -1.22 7.32
CA PHE A 56 22.81 -0.71 6.09
C PHE A 56 21.81 -0.70 4.93
N HIS A 57 21.17 -1.84 4.62
CA HIS A 57 20.14 -1.93 3.58
C HIS A 57 18.94 -1.03 3.84
N PHE A 58 18.55 -0.84 5.11
CA PHE A 58 17.50 0.11 5.47
C PHE A 58 17.89 1.55 5.10
N LYS A 59 19.14 1.95 5.33
CA LYS A 59 19.63 3.28 4.93
C LYS A 59 19.68 3.44 3.42
N ASP A 60 19.98 2.40 2.67
CA ASP A 60 19.90 2.43 1.20
C ASP A 60 18.49 2.74 0.69
N PHE A 61 17.44 2.19 1.32
CA PHE A 61 16.07 2.53 0.96
C PHE A 61 15.74 3.99 1.27
N GLN A 62 16.20 4.50 2.43
CA GLN A 62 16.04 5.91 2.77
C GLN A 62 16.75 6.82 1.76
N GLU A 63 18.01 6.52 1.44
CA GLU A 63 18.81 7.26 0.46
C GLU A 63 18.10 7.35 -0.90
N LYS A 64 17.66 6.22 -1.45
CA LYS A 64 16.93 6.17 -2.75
C LYS A 64 15.65 7.00 -2.75
N LEU A 65 14.90 6.99 -1.65
CA LEU A 65 13.69 7.80 -1.51
C LEU A 65 14.01 9.31 -1.54
N TRP A 66 15.00 9.74 -0.76
CA TRP A 66 15.39 11.15 -0.70
C TRP A 66 16.07 11.63 -1.98
N GLN A 67 16.83 10.76 -2.64
CA GLN A 67 17.35 11.02 -3.97
C GLN A 67 16.21 11.23 -4.98
N THR A 68 15.15 10.42 -4.91
CA THR A 68 13.96 10.59 -5.77
C THR A 68 13.31 11.96 -5.56
N TYR A 69 13.17 12.42 -4.30
CA TYR A 69 12.69 13.78 -4.02
C TYR A 69 13.59 14.87 -4.60
N ALA A 70 14.91 14.73 -4.44
CA ALA A 70 15.88 15.69 -4.96
C ALA A 70 15.81 15.76 -6.49
N THR A 71 15.90 14.63 -7.19
CA THR A 71 15.84 14.55 -8.66
C THR A 71 14.58 15.23 -9.19
N ILE A 72 13.41 14.88 -8.65
CA ILE A 72 12.12 15.42 -9.09
C ILE A 72 12.02 16.94 -8.86
N SER A 73 12.55 17.42 -7.74
CA SER A 73 12.50 18.84 -7.38
C SER A 73 13.49 19.69 -8.19
N SER A 74 14.63 19.12 -8.54
CA SER A 74 15.63 19.73 -9.41
C SER A 74 15.15 19.85 -10.86
N THR A 75 14.38 18.89 -11.38
CA THR A 75 13.94 18.89 -12.79
C THR A 75 13.14 20.12 -13.19
N ASP A 76 12.37 20.73 -12.27
CA ASP A 76 11.57 21.93 -12.56
C ASP A 76 11.91 23.12 -11.66
N ASN A 77 13.09 23.09 -11.02
CA ASN A 77 13.60 24.13 -10.10
C ASN A 77 12.60 24.56 -9.01
N LYS A 78 11.75 23.64 -8.54
CA LYS A 78 10.73 23.93 -7.52
C LYS A 78 10.92 23.04 -6.30
N TRP A 79 11.36 23.61 -5.20
CA TRP A 79 11.54 22.86 -3.96
C TRP A 79 10.34 22.91 -3.02
N GLU A 80 9.41 23.84 -3.25
CA GLU A 80 8.21 23.98 -2.43
C GLU A 80 6.97 24.19 -3.32
N SER A 81 6.00 23.28 -3.21
CA SER A 81 4.65 23.46 -3.74
C SER A 81 3.65 23.04 -2.66
N LYS A 82 3.48 23.88 -1.64
CA LYS A 82 2.37 23.71 -0.71
C LYS A 82 1.11 24.22 -1.37
N ILE A 83 0.36 23.32 -2.01
CA ILE A 83 -1.00 23.65 -2.42
C ILE A 83 -1.91 23.69 -1.19
N THR A 84 -2.89 24.60 -1.20
CA THR A 84 -3.85 24.72 -0.11
C THR A 84 -4.72 23.46 -0.03
N LYS A 85 -5.29 23.19 1.15
CA LYS A 85 -6.26 22.07 1.29
C LYS A 85 -7.44 22.22 0.33
N LYS A 86 -7.90 23.46 0.14
CA LYS A 86 -8.97 23.81 -0.81
C LYS A 86 -8.55 23.48 -2.23
N PHE A 87 -7.39 23.95 -2.68
CA PHE A 87 -6.89 23.64 -4.02
C PHE A 87 -6.77 22.12 -4.26
N ALA A 88 -6.19 21.39 -3.32
CA ALA A 88 -6.08 19.93 -3.43
C ALA A 88 -7.45 19.24 -3.57
N ARG A 89 -8.45 19.71 -2.83
CA ARG A 89 -9.83 19.21 -2.89
C ARG A 89 -10.48 19.54 -4.24
N ASP A 90 -10.41 20.80 -4.65
CA ASP A 90 -11.08 21.30 -5.86
C ASP A 90 -10.54 20.65 -7.14
N HIS A 91 -9.30 20.13 -7.12
CA HIS A 91 -8.64 19.50 -8.27
C HIS A 91 -8.45 17.99 -8.10
N ASN A 92 -8.99 17.41 -7.01
CA ASN A 92 -8.84 16.00 -6.67
C ASN A 92 -7.37 15.53 -6.75
N THR A 93 -6.44 16.30 -6.17
CA THR A 93 -4.99 16.02 -6.18
C THR A 93 -4.41 15.87 -4.77
N CYS A 94 -3.18 15.38 -4.67
CA CYS A 94 -2.48 15.24 -3.39
C CYS A 94 -1.95 16.59 -2.89
N ARG A 95 -2.22 16.91 -1.62
CA ARG A 95 -1.85 18.20 -0.99
C ARG A 95 -0.35 18.48 -0.92
N MET A 96 0.48 17.47 -0.64
CA MET A 96 1.89 17.69 -0.35
C MET A 96 2.74 16.54 -0.84
N TYR A 97 3.77 16.88 -1.60
CA TYR A 97 4.77 15.93 -2.08
C TYR A 97 6.17 16.56 -2.21
N ARG A 98 6.38 17.84 -1.86
CA ARG A 98 7.72 18.44 -1.86
C ARG A 98 8.10 19.02 -0.50
N PRO A 99 9.06 18.39 0.19
CA PRO A 99 9.73 18.99 1.33
C PRO A 99 10.69 20.09 0.85
N LYS A 100 10.99 21.05 1.74
CA LYS A 100 11.95 22.13 1.47
C LYS A 100 13.30 21.56 1.05
N GLN A 101 14.02 22.29 0.18
CA GLN A 101 15.35 21.91 -0.28
C GLN A 101 16.32 21.63 0.87
N SER A 102 16.40 22.56 1.83
CA SER A 102 17.27 22.44 3.00
C SER A 102 16.97 21.18 3.81
N PHE A 103 15.70 20.79 3.92
CA PHE A 103 15.30 19.57 4.61
C PHE A 103 15.74 18.31 3.85
N VAL A 104 15.57 18.27 2.53
CA VAL A 104 16.02 17.14 1.69
C VAL A 104 17.54 16.99 1.79
N GLN A 105 18.27 18.09 1.63
CA GLN A 105 19.74 18.10 1.71
C GLN A 105 20.23 17.65 3.09
N GLN A 106 19.64 18.17 4.16
CA GLN A 106 19.97 17.76 5.53
C GLN A 106 19.74 16.26 5.75
N ARG A 107 18.64 15.72 5.21
CA ARG A 107 18.35 14.28 5.28
C ARG A 107 19.35 13.45 4.49
N GLN A 108 19.69 13.86 3.27
CA GLN A 108 20.71 13.17 2.46
C GLN A 108 22.07 13.14 3.15
N ILE A 109 22.53 14.27 3.69
CA ILE A 109 23.81 14.35 4.43
C ILE A 109 23.78 13.43 5.66
N THR A 110 22.67 13.44 6.40
CA THR A 110 22.53 12.60 7.60
C THR A 110 22.58 11.11 7.24
N ILE A 111 21.84 10.69 6.21
CA ILE A 111 21.81 9.30 5.76
C ILE A 111 23.18 8.87 5.23
N PHE A 112 23.84 9.73 4.45
CA PHE A 112 25.18 9.47 3.94
C PHE A 112 26.18 9.20 5.06
N LYS A 113 26.24 10.08 6.08
CA LYS A 113 27.11 9.89 7.25
C LYS A 113 26.77 8.59 8.00
N GLN A 114 25.49 8.30 8.23
CA GLN A 114 25.05 7.08 8.91
C GLN A 114 25.41 5.81 8.12
N LYS A 115 25.28 5.85 6.79
CA LYS A 115 25.62 4.74 5.91
C LYS A 115 27.13 4.49 5.90
N GLN A 116 27.95 5.53 5.84
CA GLN A 116 29.41 5.40 5.98
C GLN A 116 29.81 4.75 7.32
N GLN A 117 29.22 5.21 8.43
CA GLN A 117 29.46 4.61 9.74
C GLN A 117 29.05 3.13 9.79
N LEU A 118 27.89 2.78 9.21
CA LEU A 118 27.44 1.39 9.13
C LEU A 118 28.34 0.54 8.22
N GLN A 119 28.86 1.11 7.13
CA GLN A 119 29.79 0.43 6.23
C GLN A 119 31.10 0.07 6.95
N ILE A 120 31.69 1.03 7.67
CA ILE A 120 32.90 0.79 8.46
C ILE A 120 32.65 -0.30 9.50
N LYS A 121 31.56 -0.17 10.28
CA LYS A 121 31.17 -1.18 11.28
C LYS A 121 30.95 -2.56 10.65
N LEU A 122 30.31 -2.61 9.49
CA LEU A 122 30.05 -3.87 8.78
C LEU A 122 31.35 -4.52 8.33
N GLN A 123 32.30 -3.75 7.79
CA GLN A 123 33.61 -4.25 7.39
C GLN A 123 34.41 -4.79 8.59
N GLU A 124 34.42 -4.07 9.71
CA GLU A 124 35.08 -4.50 10.95
C GLU A 124 34.47 -5.81 11.48
N ASN A 125 33.14 -5.88 11.59
CA ASN A 125 32.45 -7.05 12.15
C ASN A 125 32.50 -8.26 11.20
N LEU A 126 32.46 -8.04 9.88
CA LEU A 126 32.69 -9.11 8.91
C LEU A 126 34.12 -9.62 8.99
N GLY A 127 35.12 -8.75 9.09
CA GLY A 127 36.52 -9.16 9.27
C GLY A 127 36.72 -10.00 10.53
N GLN A 128 36.11 -9.60 11.64
CA GLN A 128 36.10 -10.39 12.88
C GLN A 128 35.38 -11.72 12.71
N LEU A 129 34.21 -11.75 12.09
CA LEU A 129 33.46 -12.97 11.81
C LEU A 129 34.30 -13.94 10.97
N LEU A 130 34.90 -13.47 9.87
CA LEU A 130 35.74 -14.30 9.00
C LEU A 130 36.91 -14.93 9.77
N ASN A 131 37.59 -14.16 10.63
CA ASN A 131 38.68 -14.66 11.45
C ASN A 131 38.22 -15.71 12.48
N GLN A 132 37.05 -15.51 13.09
CA GLN A 132 36.51 -16.43 14.09
C GLN A 132 35.98 -17.73 13.47
N VAL A 133 35.28 -17.64 12.34
CA VAL A 133 34.62 -18.78 11.67
C VAL A 133 35.60 -19.88 11.29
N VAL A 134 36.85 -19.52 10.93
CA VAL A 134 37.92 -20.49 10.63
C VAL A 134 38.18 -21.45 11.80
N THR A 135 37.97 -21.01 13.04
CA THR A 135 38.21 -21.82 14.25
C THR A 135 36.96 -22.58 14.72
N TRP A 136 35.80 -22.36 14.10
CA TRP A 136 34.56 -22.97 14.56
C TRP A 136 34.49 -24.45 14.22
N GLN A 137 33.97 -25.23 15.17
CA GLN A 137 33.61 -26.63 14.96
C GLN A 137 32.10 -26.83 15.15
N PRO A 138 31.40 -27.48 14.21
CA PRO A 138 31.87 -27.89 12.88
C PRO A 138 32.27 -26.70 11.98
N SER A 139 33.20 -26.92 11.06
CA SER A 139 33.69 -25.88 10.14
C SER A 139 32.57 -25.36 9.24
N ILE A 140 32.57 -24.05 9.00
CA ILE A 140 31.64 -23.37 8.08
C ILE A 140 32.45 -22.60 7.05
N ASP A 141 32.02 -22.64 5.79
CA ASP A 141 32.53 -21.71 4.78
C ASP A 141 32.09 -20.28 5.12
N ALA A 142 33.06 -19.42 5.37
CA ALA A 142 32.83 -18.05 5.80
C ALA A 142 32.17 -17.19 4.69
N THR A 143 32.40 -17.51 3.42
CA THR A 143 31.75 -16.83 2.29
C THR A 143 30.27 -17.22 2.21
N LEU A 144 29.98 -18.52 2.31
CA LEU A 144 28.61 -19.03 2.39
C LEU A 144 27.85 -18.42 3.59
N LEU A 145 28.51 -18.24 4.73
CA LEU A 145 27.91 -17.60 5.90
C LEU A 145 27.63 -16.11 5.67
N SER A 146 28.51 -15.38 4.96
CA SER A 146 28.27 -13.98 4.61
C SER A 146 27.08 -13.84 3.67
N ASP A 147 27.01 -14.68 2.63
CA ASP A 147 25.90 -14.72 1.68
C ASP A 147 24.57 -15.13 2.36
N ALA A 148 24.64 -16.04 3.33
CA ALA A 148 23.52 -16.39 4.20
C ALA A 148 22.92 -15.19 4.91
N ILE A 149 23.79 -14.38 5.53
CA ILE A 149 23.40 -13.18 6.26
C ILE A 149 22.73 -12.19 5.31
N ASP A 150 23.36 -11.87 4.18
CA ASP A 150 22.80 -10.92 3.22
C ASP A 150 21.45 -11.41 2.66
N THR A 151 21.35 -12.69 2.32
CA THR A 151 20.12 -13.28 1.79
C THR A 151 19.00 -13.27 2.83
N CYS A 152 19.30 -13.65 4.08
CA CYS A 152 18.37 -13.59 5.20
C CYS A 152 17.84 -12.15 5.39
N VAL A 153 18.73 -11.17 5.39
CA VAL A 153 18.37 -9.76 5.53
C VAL A 153 17.49 -9.29 4.37
N ARG A 154 17.88 -9.56 3.12
CA ARG A 154 17.11 -9.15 1.93
C ARG A 154 15.72 -9.78 1.89
N HIS A 155 15.60 -11.05 2.24
CA HIS A 155 14.32 -11.75 2.29
C HIS A 155 13.38 -11.08 3.30
N ASN A 156 13.85 -10.84 4.51
CA ASN A 156 13.05 -10.21 5.58
C ASN A 156 12.80 -8.72 5.34
N LEU A 157 13.64 -8.04 4.54
CA LEU A 157 13.43 -6.65 4.11
C LEU A 157 12.52 -6.50 2.88
N ARG A 158 12.04 -7.60 2.28
CA ARG A 158 11.19 -7.54 1.07
C ARG A 158 9.99 -6.62 1.25
N ARG A 159 9.29 -6.73 2.38
CA ARG A 159 8.12 -5.88 2.65
C ARG A 159 8.52 -4.40 2.75
N LEU A 160 9.59 -4.12 3.47
CA LEU A 160 10.10 -2.77 3.63
C LEU A 160 10.51 -2.15 2.29
N LYS A 161 11.20 -2.92 1.43
CA LYS A 161 11.54 -2.51 0.06
C LYS A 161 10.30 -2.11 -0.73
N GLU A 162 9.24 -2.90 -0.67
CA GLU A 162 7.98 -2.63 -1.37
C GLU A 162 7.29 -1.34 -0.87
N GLU A 163 7.35 -1.07 0.43
CA GLU A 163 6.84 0.18 1.02
C GLU A 163 7.59 1.40 0.47
N TYR A 164 8.92 1.32 0.37
CA TYR A 164 9.74 2.40 -0.20
C TYR A 164 9.51 2.57 -1.70
N LEU A 165 9.40 1.48 -2.46
CA LEU A 165 9.04 1.51 -3.88
C LEU A 165 7.68 2.19 -4.09
N PHE A 166 6.66 1.79 -3.33
CA PHE A 166 5.34 2.42 -3.38
C PHE A 166 5.42 3.93 -3.10
N LYS A 167 6.17 4.35 -2.06
CA LYS A 167 6.37 5.78 -1.77
C LYS A 167 7.02 6.52 -2.94
N MET A 168 8.07 5.96 -3.53
CA MET A 168 8.75 6.57 -4.68
C MET A 168 7.81 6.73 -5.88
N ASP A 169 7.03 5.71 -6.20
CA ASP A 169 6.04 5.78 -7.28
C ASP A 169 4.97 6.84 -7.01
N MET A 170 4.46 6.90 -5.78
CA MET A 170 3.48 7.90 -5.38
C MET A 170 4.03 9.33 -5.47
N ILE A 171 5.32 9.55 -5.17
CA ILE A 171 5.94 10.88 -5.35
C ILE A 171 5.95 11.25 -6.84
N LYS A 172 6.36 10.33 -7.72
CA LYS A 172 6.38 10.55 -9.18
C LYS A 172 5.00 10.85 -9.75
N LEU A 173 4.01 10.04 -9.38
CA LEU A 173 2.62 10.22 -9.82
C LEU A 173 2.03 11.56 -9.34
N ASN A 174 2.26 11.91 -8.06
CA ASN A 174 1.77 13.18 -7.52
C ASN A 174 2.47 14.39 -8.17
N TRP A 175 3.76 14.28 -8.49
CA TRP A 175 4.48 15.33 -9.23
C TRP A 175 3.91 15.52 -10.63
N ALA A 176 3.72 14.43 -11.38
CA ALA A 176 3.19 14.47 -12.74
C ALA A 176 1.79 15.09 -12.77
N ASP A 177 0.90 14.65 -11.88
CA ASP A 177 -0.47 15.15 -11.71
C ASP A 177 -0.49 16.67 -11.45
N GLN A 178 0.31 17.16 -10.50
CA GLN A 178 0.37 18.59 -10.22
C GLN A 178 0.99 19.41 -11.37
N ASN A 179 1.96 18.85 -12.10
CA ASN A 179 2.52 19.51 -13.26
C ASN A 179 1.47 19.68 -14.36
N LEU A 180 0.56 18.72 -14.53
CA LEU A 180 -0.56 18.82 -15.48
C LEU A 180 -1.53 19.95 -15.08
N ILE A 181 -1.94 20.01 -13.80
CA ILE A 181 -2.80 21.10 -13.30
C ILE A 181 -2.09 22.45 -13.49
N ARG A 182 -0.80 22.52 -13.18
CA ARG A 182 -0.02 23.76 -13.35
C ARG A 182 0.00 24.21 -14.80
N LYS A 183 0.35 23.31 -15.73
CA LYS A 183 0.33 23.59 -17.18
C LYS A 183 -1.05 24.04 -17.65
N PHE A 184 -2.11 23.43 -17.13
CA PHE A 184 -3.48 23.83 -17.44
C PHE A 184 -3.74 25.30 -17.06
N TYR A 185 -3.35 25.73 -15.86
CA TYR A 185 -3.51 27.13 -15.44
C TYR A 185 -2.54 28.11 -16.11
N GLU A 186 -1.34 27.67 -16.51
CA GLU A 186 -0.37 28.48 -17.25
C GLU A 186 -0.93 28.91 -18.63
N LEU A 187 -1.84 28.13 -19.21
CA LEU A 187 -2.56 28.47 -20.44
C LEU A 187 -3.70 29.51 -20.25
N LYS A 188 -3.92 29.98 -19.01
CA LYS A 188 -4.93 30.98 -18.65
C LYS A 188 -6.34 30.64 -19.16
N PRO A 189 -6.88 29.44 -18.86
CA PRO A 189 -8.24 29.07 -19.24
C PRO A 189 -9.25 30.05 -18.62
N ASN A 190 -10.32 30.34 -19.34
CA ASN A 190 -11.42 31.13 -18.79
C ASN A 190 -12.22 30.31 -17.76
N GLU A 191 -13.15 30.98 -17.06
CA GLU A 191 -13.93 30.35 -16.00
C GLU A 191 -14.77 29.16 -16.51
N ASP A 192 -15.34 29.25 -17.70
CA ASP A 192 -16.13 28.16 -18.29
C ASP A 192 -15.31 26.87 -18.50
N VAL A 193 -14.08 27.00 -19.01
CA VAL A 193 -13.16 25.88 -19.20
C VAL A 193 -12.74 25.31 -17.84
N ILE A 194 -12.48 26.17 -16.85
CA ILE A 194 -12.15 25.73 -15.48
C ILE A 194 -13.30 24.94 -14.88
N GLN A 195 -14.54 25.39 -15.01
CA GLN A 195 -15.71 24.71 -14.49
C GLN A 195 -15.94 23.36 -15.18
N ALA A 196 -15.81 23.31 -16.51
CA ALA A 196 -15.90 22.06 -17.27
C ALA A 196 -14.82 21.05 -16.83
N ALA A 197 -13.58 21.49 -16.66
CA ALA A 197 -12.48 20.68 -16.17
C ALA A 197 -12.79 20.10 -14.77
N LYS A 198 -13.22 20.95 -13.83
CA LYS A 198 -13.58 20.53 -12.47
C LYS A 198 -14.71 19.50 -12.45
N GLN A 199 -15.74 19.67 -13.28
CA GLN A 199 -16.83 18.71 -13.39
C GLN A 199 -16.33 17.34 -13.88
N LEU A 200 -15.50 17.32 -14.93
CA LEU A 200 -14.90 16.08 -15.44
C LEU A 200 -14.02 15.39 -14.40
N TRP A 201 -13.19 16.14 -13.69
CA TRP A 201 -12.32 15.60 -12.64
C TRP A 201 -13.12 15.11 -11.44
N GLN A 202 -14.22 15.78 -11.08
CA GLN A 202 -15.09 15.36 -9.99
C GLN A 202 -15.80 14.04 -10.32
N ILE A 203 -16.33 13.90 -11.54
CA ILE A 203 -16.94 12.63 -12.00
C ILE A 203 -15.92 11.50 -11.96
N ALA A 204 -14.69 11.73 -12.44
CA ALA A 204 -13.63 10.74 -12.35
C ALA A 204 -13.30 10.38 -10.89
N ALA A 205 -13.24 11.36 -9.98
CA ALA A 205 -12.99 11.10 -8.57
C ALA A 205 -14.09 10.23 -7.94
N ASP A 206 -15.36 10.49 -8.25
CA ASP A 206 -16.50 9.75 -7.72
C ASP A 206 -16.60 8.34 -8.31
N GLU A 207 -16.31 8.19 -9.61
CA GLU A 207 -16.14 6.90 -10.28
C GLU A 207 -15.08 6.05 -9.55
N LEU A 208 -13.89 6.62 -9.31
CA LEU A 208 -12.79 5.93 -8.64
C LEU A 208 -13.14 5.55 -7.19
N ARG A 209 -13.80 6.44 -6.43
CA ARG A 209 -14.31 6.11 -5.08
C ARG A 209 -15.31 4.96 -5.11
N THR A 210 -16.18 4.92 -6.11
CA THR A 210 -17.17 3.85 -6.29
C THR A 210 -16.48 2.52 -6.62
N LYS A 211 -15.49 2.52 -7.52
CA LYS A 211 -14.65 1.33 -7.80
C LYS A 211 -13.94 0.81 -6.56
N GLU A 212 -13.45 1.69 -5.69
CA GLU A 212 -12.83 1.27 -4.43
C GLU A 212 -13.84 0.63 -3.47
N LYS A 213 -15.02 1.24 -3.30
CA LYS A 213 -16.08 0.66 -2.46
C LYS A 213 -16.52 -0.71 -2.97
N GLN A 214 -16.70 -0.86 -4.29
CA GLN A 214 -17.05 -2.13 -4.92
C GLN A 214 -15.98 -3.19 -4.65
N GLU A 215 -14.71 -2.82 -4.78
CA GLU A 215 -13.62 -3.76 -4.53
C GLU A 215 -13.51 -4.17 -3.06
N ILE A 216 -13.60 -3.22 -2.12
CA ILE A 216 -13.65 -3.54 -0.68
C ILE A 216 -14.82 -4.49 -0.40
N PHE A 217 -15.98 -4.23 -0.99
CA PHE A 217 -17.16 -5.08 -0.84
C PHE A 217 -16.88 -6.50 -1.37
N ARG A 218 -16.28 -6.65 -2.56
CA ARG A 218 -15.88 -7.96 -3.11
C ARG A 218 -14.90 -8.71 -2.20
N GLN A 219 -13.92 -8.01 -1.62
CA GLN A 219 -12.98 -8.62 -0.68
C GLN A 219 -13.66 -9.08 0.62
N CYS A 220 -14.61 -8.28 1.14
CA CYS A 220 -15.44 -8.68 2.27
C CYS A 220 -16.23 -9.96 1.98
N ILE A 221 -16.86 -10.07 0.80
CA ILE A 221 -17.55 -11.28 0.35
C ILE A 221 -16.59 -12.48 0.32
N TYR A 222 -15.42 -12.32 -0.32
CA TYR A 222 -14.42 -13.39 -0.42
C TYR A 222 -13.97 -13.89 0.96
N LEU A 223 -13.80 -12.97 1.91
CA LEU A 223 -13.44 -13.29 3.30
C LEU A 223 -14.61 -13.77 4.16
N LYS A 224 -15.81 -13.94 3.59
CA LYS A 224 -17.05 -14.27 4.31
C LYS A 224 -17.35 -13.30 5.47
N ARG A 225 -16.92 -12.04 5.35
CA ARG A 225 -17.18 -10.98 6.31
C ARG A 225 -18.23 -10.05 5.71
N LEU A 226 -19.37 -9.91 6.37
CA LEU A 226 -20.37 -8.95 5.96
C LEU A 226 -19.99 -7.56 6.48
N PRO A 227 -20.34 -6.48 5.77
CA PRO A 227 -20.28 -5.15 6.34
C PRO A 227 -21.07 -5.09 7.66
N ASN A 228 -20.53 -4.45 8.69
CA ASN A 228 -21.07 -4.45 10.06
C ASN A 228 -22.57 -4.12 10.15
N LYS A 229 -23.09 -3.25 9.28
CA LYS A 229 -24.53 -2.90 9.25
C LYS A 229 -25.41 -4.08 8.83
N ILE A 230 -24.95 -4.91 7.89
CA ILE A 230 -25.65 -6.11 7.45
C ILE A 230 -25.60 -7.15 8.56
N GLU A 231 -24.43 -7.34 9.18
CA GLU A 231 -24.24 -8.24 10.32
C GLU A 231 -25.16 -7.88 11.52
N GLN A 232 -25.32 -6.59 11.85
CA GLN A 232 -26.24 -6.14 12.89
C GLN A 232 -27.71 -6.48 12.60
N LEU A 233 -28.17 -6.27 11.37
CA LEU A 233 -29.54 -6.62 10.97
C LEU A 233 -29.80 -8.12 11.08
N LEU A 234 -28.79 -8.93 10.76
CA LEU A 234 -28.87 -10.39 10.81
C LEU A 234 -28.85 -10.94 12.24
N ASN A 235 -28.02 -10.36 13.11
CA ASN A 235 -27.98 -10.73 14.52
C ASN A 235 -29.34 -10.44 15.20
N ASN A 236 -29.98 -9.31 14.85
CA ASN A 236 -31.33 -9.02 15.33
C ASN A 236 -32.36 -10.09 14.90
N LEU A 237 -32.27 -10.59 13.66
CA LEU A 237 -33.14 -11.67 13.17
C LEU A 237 -32.86 -13.00 13.87
N LEU A 238 -31.60 -13.33 14.10
CA LEU A 238 -31.19 -14.54 14.84
C LEU A 238 -31.68 -14.49 16.29
N ASP A 239 -31.60 -13.34 16.95
CA ASP A 239 -32.06 -13.19 18.33
C ASP A 239 -33.58 -13.31 18.44
N HIS A 240 -34.34 -12.81 17.46
CA HIS A 240 -35.79 -13.03 17.40
C HIS A 240 -36.14 -14.50 17.15
N ASN A 241 -35.41 -15.18 16.26
CA ASN A 241 -35.63 -16.61 16.02
C ASN A 241 -35.33 -17.44 17.27
N ARG A 242 -34.20 -17.20 17.95
CA ARG A 242 -33.84 -17.88 19.22
C ARG A 242 -34.92 -17.74 20.28
N LYS A 243 -35.51 -16.55 20.44
CA LYS A 243 -36.64 -16.34 21.37
C LYS A 243 -37.87 -17.15 21.00
N THR A 244 -38.13 -17.32 19.71
CA THR A 244 -39.30 -18.05 19.18
C THR A 244 -39.14 -19.57 19.33
N VAL A 245 -37.93 -20.08 19.06
CA VAL A 245 -37.59 -21.51 19.10
C VAL A 245 -37.41 -22.02 20.54
N ASN A 246 -37.01 -21.16 21.48
CA ASN A 246 -36.92 -21.50 22.92
C ASN A 246 -38.29 -21.62 23.62
N ASN A 247 -39.39 -21.49 22.89
CA ASN A 247 -40.73 -21.69 23.44
C ASN A 247 -40.98 -23.18 23.71
N SER A 248 -41.54 -23.51 24.88
CA SER A 248 -41.72 -24.88 25.37
C SER A 248 -42.66 -25.75 24.53
N PHE A 249 -43.43 -25.14 23.62
CA PHE A 249 -44.39 -25.84 22.76
C PHE A 249 -43.77 -26.58 21.56
N TYR A 250 -42.51 -26.30 21.20
CA TYR A 250 -41.82 -27.00 20.11
C TYR A 250 -41.03 -28.20 20.63
N ASP A 251 -41.18 -29.37 19.99
CA ASP A 251 -40.32 -30.53 20.21
C ASP A 251 -38.91 -30.33 19.60
N GLU A 252 -37.99 -31.23 19.89
CA GLU A 252 -36.58 -31.10 19.49
C GLU A 252 -36.40 -31.10 17.96
N ASP A 253 -37.10 -31.97 17.23
CA ASP A 253 -37.04 -32.05 15.77
C ASP A 253 -37.61 -30.79 15.11
N GLN A 254 -38.71 -30.25 15.66
CA GLN A 254 -39.31 -28.99 15.21
C GLN A 254 -38.37 -27.80 15.43
N ARG A 255 -37.65 -27.76 16.57
CA ARG A 255 -36.66 -26.70 16.84
C ARG A 255 -35.51 -26.75 15.85
N VAL A 256 -34.94 -27.94 15.62
CA VAL A 256 -33.84 -28.15 14.64
C VAL A 256 -34.28 -27.77 13.23
N SER A 257 -35.50 -28.15 12.84
CA SER A 257 -36.07 -27.81 11.52
C SER A 257 -36.27 -26.29 11.35
N CYS A 258 -36.81 -25.61 12.37
CA CYS A 258 -36.99 -24.17 12.38
C CYS A 258 -35.66 -23.41 12.31
N ASP A 259 -34.66 -23.81 13.10
CA ASP A 259 -33.32 -23.21 13.06
C ASP A 259 -32.65 -23.42 11.69
N SER A 260 -32.75 -24.63 11.11
CA SER A 260 -32.25 -24.91 9.77
C SER A 260 -32.89 -24.02 8.70
N ARG A 261 -34.23 -23.84 8.75
CA ARG A 261 -34.97 -22.98 7.83
C ARG A 261 -34.59 -21.51 8.01
N CYS A 262 -34.49 -21.03 9.24
CA CYS A 262 -34.09 -19.65 9.54
C CYS A 262 -32.68 -19.37 9.03
N LEU A 263 -31.72 -20.28 9.27
CA LEU A 263 -30.35 -20.14 8.79
C LEU A 263 -30.29 -20.11 7.25
N LYS A 264 -31.06 -20.97 6.57
CA LYS A 264 -31.18 -20.95 5.09
C LYS A 264 -31.73 -19.63 4.59
N MET A 265 -32.80 -19.10 5.20
CA MET A 265 -33.37 -17.81 4.84
C MET A 265 -32.38 -16.66 5.06
N ILE A 266 -31.66 -16.67 6.18
CA ILE A 266 -30.61 -15.69 6.48
C ILE A 266 -29.52 -15.71 5.42
N ASN A 267 -29.02 -16.90 5.07
CA ASN A 267 -27.99 -17.05 4.04
C ASN A 267 -28.49 -16.59 2.67
N GLN A 268 -29.74 -16.88 2.32
CA GLN A 268 -30.33 -16.41 1.07
C GLN A 268 -30.50 -14.88 1.05
N CYS A 269 -30.96 -14.27 2.16
CA CYS A 269 -31.07 -12.83 2.30
C CYS A 269 -29.71 -12.14 2.20
N GLN A 270 -28.68 -12.69 2.84
CA GLN A 270 -27.30 -12.22 2.71
C GLN A 270 -26.84 -12.24 1.25
N PHE A 271 -27.03 -13.37 0.57
CA PHE A 271 -26.67 -13.53 -0.84
C PHE A 271 -27.38 -12.52 -1.73
N ASN A 272 -28.69 -12.38 -1.59
CA ASN A 272 -29.49 -11.44 -2.37
C ASN A 272 -29.06 -9.98 -2.11
N LEU A 273 -28.82 -9.60 -0.86
CA LEU A 273 -28.32 -8.26 -0.53
C LEU A 273 -26.95 -7.99 -1.17
N MET A 274 -26.05 -8.99 -1.16
CA MET A 274 -24.74 -8.86 -1.82
C MET A 274 -24.87 -8.63 -3.32
N LEU A 275 -25.78 -9.34 -3.99
CA LEU A 275 -26.06 -9.13 -5.41
C LEU A 275 -26.60 -7.72 -5.67
N ILE A 276 -27.58 -7.27 -4.89
CA ILE A 276 -28.16 -5.92 -5.04
C ILE A 276 -27.08 -4.84 -4.92
N TYR A 277 -26.20 -4.91 -3.91
CA TYR A 277 -25.13 -3.92 -3.77
C TYR A 277 -24.14 -3.96 -4.94
N LEU A 278 -23.80 -5.15 -5.46
CA LEU A 278 -22.93 -5.27 -6.63
C LEU A 278 -23.56 -4.68 -7.90
N ASP A 279 -24.86 -4.89 -8.09
CA ASP A 279 -25.63 -4.30 -9.18
C ASP A 279 -25.72 -2.79 -9.05
N GLU A 280 -26.00 -2.27 -7.84
CA GLU A 280 -25.99 -0.82 -7.57
C GLU A 280 -24.64 -0.18 -7.90
N PHE A 281 -23.52 -0.80 -7.51
CA PHE A 281 -22.18 -0.33 -7.90
C PHE A 281 -22.03 -0.28 -9.42
N THR A 282 -22.45 -1.33 -10.12
CA THR A 282 -22.34 -1.44 -11.58
C THR A 282 -23.16 -0.34 -12.26
N MET A 283 -24.42 -0.15 -11.85
CA MET A 283 -25.28 0.91 -12.36
C MET A 283 -24.70 2.31 -12.12
N CYS A 284 -24.08 2.54 -10.95
CA CYS A 284 -23.44 3.81 -10.65
C CYS A 284 -22.21 4.06 -11.56
N LEU A 285 -21.38 3.05 -11.76
CA LEU A 285 -20.21 3.13 -12.64
C LEU A 285 -20.60 3.41 -14.09
N ASP A 286 -21.63 2.73 -14.61
CA ASP A 286 -22.16 2.98 -15.95
C ASP A 286 -22.69 4.41 -16.10
N ARG A 287 -23.34 4.94 -15.06
CA ARG A 287 -23.81 6.33 -15.04
C ARG A 287 -22.65 7.31 -15.08
N TYR A 288 -21.59 7.08 -14.31
CA TYR A 288 -20.40 7.94 -14.33
C TYR A 288 -19.74 7.94 -15.71
N GLU A 289 -19.58 6.79 -16.35
CA GLU A 289 -19.00 6.69 -17.69
C GLU A 289 -19.85 7.42 -18.74
N LYS A 290 -21.17 7.23 -18.74
CA LYS A 290 -22.10 7.96 -19.62
C LYS A 290 -22.02 9.47 -19.42
N THR A 291 -22.02 9.94 -18.17
CA THR A 291 -21.91 11.38 -17.87
C THR A 291 -20.54 11.93 -18.30
N TYR A 292 -19.47 11.19 -18.08
CA TYR A 292 -18.13 11.58 -18.54
C TYR A 292 -18.09 11.73 -20.07
N GLN A 293 -18.57 10.73 -20.83
CA GLN A 293 -18.58 10.81 -22.30
C GLN A 293 -19.41 12.00 -22.80
N LYS A 294 -20.60 12.23 -22.20
CA LYS A 294 -21.43 13.39 -22.52
C LYS A 294 -20.68 14.71 -22.31
N LEU A 295 -20.00 14.90 -21.18
CA LEU A 295 -19.24 16.13 -20.91
C LEU A 295 -18.02 16.28 -21.83
N LYS A 296 -17.35 15.17 -22.14
CA LYS A 296 -16.23 15.15 -23.09
C LYS A 296 -16.68 15.57 -24.48
N ASP A 297 -17.81 15.06 -24.96
CA ASP A 297 -18.35 15.43 -26.26
C ASP A 297 -18.81 16.88 -26.30
N GLN A 298 -19.38 17.39 -25.21
CA GLN A 298 -19.69 18.82 -25.06
C GLN A 298 -18.42 19.68 -25.15
N LEU A 299 -17.32 19.27 -24.51
CA LEU A 299 -16.06 19.99 -24.55
C LEU A 299 -15.47 20.01 -25.98
N LYS A 300 -15.51 18.86 -26.68
CA LYS A 300 -15.10 18.77 -28.10
C LYS A 300 -15.98 19.63 -29.01
N LYS A 301 -17.29 19.67 -28.78
CA LYS A 301 -18.21 20.53 -29.52
C LYS A 301 -17.86 22.01 -29.32
N LYS A 302 -17.64 22.44 -28.07
CA LYS A 302 -17.22 23.80 -27.74
C LYS A 302 -15.87 24.19 -28.36
N ASN A 303 -14.93 23.26 -28.51
CA ASN A 303 -13.69 23.47 -29.27
C ASN A 303 -13.95 23.75 -30.75
N ARG A 304 -14.82 22.96 -31.40
CA ARG A 304 -15.20 23.21 -32.80
C ARG A 304 -15.85 24.59 -32.98
N GLU A 305 -16.67 25.00 -32.00
CA GLU A 305 -17.38 26.29 -32.01
C GLU A 305 -16.46 27.47 -31.67
N ASN A 306 -15.51 27.29 -30.75
CA ASN A 306 -14.59 28.33 -30.30
C ASN A 306 -13.20 27.75 -29.95
N PRO A 307 -12.35 27.49 -30.96
CA PRO A 307 -11.07 26.83 -30.77
C PRO A 307 -10.02 27.73 -30.10
N ILE A 308 -10.24 29.04 -30.07
CA ILE A 308 -9.37 30.01 -29.39
C ILE A 308 -9.49 29.85 -27.87
N ILE A 309 -10.71 29.67 -27.36
CA ILE A 309 -10.97 29.51 -25.93
C ILE A 309 -10.79 28.04 -25.50
N TYR A 310 -11.35 27.10 -26.27
CA TYR A 310 -11.33 25.67 -25.97
C TYR A 310 -10.26 24.98 -26.81
N THR A 311 -8.99 25.30 -26.56
CA THR A 311 -7.87 24.77 -27.35
C THR A 311 -7.74 23.25 -27.17
N ASN A 312 -7.23 22.56 -28.20
CA ASN A 312 -6.91 21.12 -28.10
C ASN A 312 -5.95 20.84 -26.93
N ILE A 313 -4.98 21.73 -26.69
CA ILE A 313 -4.02 21.60 -25.59
C ILE A 313 -4.70 21.60 -24.22
N LEU A 314 -5.69 22.47 -24.01
CA LEU A 314 -6.46 22.51 -22.76
C LEU A 314 -7.27 21.21 -22.56
N ILE A 315 -7.92 20.72 -23.62
CA ILE A 315 -8.67 19.46 -23.58
C ILE A 315 -7.74 18.28 -23.27
N ASP A 316 -6.57 18.24 -23.91
CA ASP A 316 -5.58 17.19 -23.68
C ASP A 316 -5.05 17.21 -22.25
N LEU A 317 -4.82 18.40 -21.66
CA LEU A 317 -4.38 18.51 -20.26
C LEU A 317 -5.47 18.06 -19.28
N ILE A 318 -6.75 18.35 -19.55
CA ILE A 318 -7.88 17.85 -18.74
C ILE A 318 -7.90 16.33 -18.76
N GLU A 319 -7.71 15.72 -19.92
CA GLU A 319 -7.71 14.26 -20.07
C GLU A 319 -6.46 13.62 -19.45
N GLN A 320 -5.28 14.19 -19.66
CA GLN A 320 -4.04 13.72 -19.02
C GLN A 320 -4.15 13.76 -17.50
N HIS A 321 -4.77 14.79 -16.92
CA HIS A 321 -5.03 14.87 -15.49
C HIS A 321 -5.95 13.73 -15.02
N ARG A 322 -7.03 13.44 -15.75
CA ARG A 322 -7.89 12.27 -15.47
C ARG A 322 -7.08 10.96 -15.47
N GLN A 323 -6.22 10.76 -16.48
CA GLN A 323 -5.39 9.56 -16.56
C GLN A 323 -4.41 9.46 -15.38
N ALA A 324 -3.81 10.58 -14.96
CA ALA A 324 -2.95 10.63 -13.78
C ALA A 324 -3.72 10.28 -12.50
N MET A 325 -4.97 10.76 -12.35
CA MET A 325 -5.86 10.38 -11.24
C MET A 325 -6.13 8.87 -11.23
N ILE A 326 -6.41 8.26 -12.39
CA ILE A 326 -6.65 6.81 -12.54
C ILE A 326 -5.40 6.01 -12.19
N GLN A 327 -4.22 6.40 -12.69
CA GLN A 327 -2.95 5.72 -12.39
C GLN A 327 -2.64 5.76 -10.89
N ARG A 328 -2.80 6.94 -10.27
CA ARG A 328 -2.63 7.12 -8.83
C ARG A 328 -3.60 6.24 -8.03
N PHE A 329 -4.87 6.23 -8.42
CA PHE A 329 -5.88 5.39 -7.79
C PHE A 329 -5.53 3.91 -7.89
N ASN A 330 -5.20 3.42 -9.09
CA ASN A 330 -4.83 2.03 -9.31
C ASN A 330 -3.62 1.63 -8.46
N ARG A 331 -2.62 2.49 -8.35
CA ARG A 331 -1.44 2.25 -7.51
C ARG A 331 -1.80 2.16 -6.03
N ILE A 332 -2.61 3.09 -5.52
CA ILE A 332 -3.11 3.06 -4.13
C ILE A 332 -3.95 1.80 -3.89
N ARG A 333 -4.84 1.45 -4.82
CA ARG A 333 -5.71 0.29 -4.72
C ARG A 333 -4.91 -1.01 -4.67
N GLN A 334 -3.97 -1.20 -5.60
CA GLN A 334 -3.08 -2.38 -5.62
C GLN A 334 -2.31 -2.51 -4.30
N TYR A 335 -1.76 -1.39 -3.80
CA TYR A 335 -1.10 -1.37 -2.51
C TYR A 335 -2.07 -1.76 -1.38
N ARG A 336 -3.24 -1.12 -1.29
CA ARG A 336 -4.25 -1.42 -0.26
C ARG A 336 -4.64 -2.89 -0.28
N LEU A 337 -4.98 -3.45 -1.44
CA LEU A 337 -5.33 -4.86 -1.59
C LEU A 337 -4.22 -5.79 -1.11
N LYS A 338 -2.96 -5.51 -1.46
CA LYS A 338 -1.82 -6.27 -0.96
C LYS A 338 -1.68 -6.18 0.55
N THR A 339 -1.86 -4.98 1.12
CA THR A 339 -1.71 -4.73 2.57
C THR A 339 -2.92 -5.14 3.41
N PHE A 340 -4.08 -5.34 2.77
CA PHE A 340 -5.34 -5.59 3.44
C PHE A 340 -5.33 -6.94 4.17
N PHE A 341 -4.76 -7.97 3.54
CA PHE A 341 -4.58 -9.28 4.16
C PHE A 341 -3.52 -9.30 5.27
N ASP A 342 -2.52 -8.40 5.22
CA ASP A 342 -1.52 -8.26 6.29
C ASP A 342 -2.10 -7.66 7.58
N GLN A 343 -3.25 -6.96 7.49
CA GLN A 343 -3.90 -6.26 8.60
C GLN A 343 -5.23 -6.90 9.02
N ALA A 344 -5.73 -7.87 8.26
CA ALA A 344 -6.89 -8.64 8.67
C ALA A 344 -6.45 -9.64 9.75
N PRO A 345 -7.07 -9.70 10.94
CA PRO A 345 -6.81 -10.78 11.87
C PRO A 345 -7.08 -12.09 11.13
N ALA A 346 -6.06 -12.96 11.10
CA ALA A 346 -6.20 -14.30 10.57
C ALA A 346 -7.38 -14.94 11.28
N VAL A 347 -8.43 -15.28 10.54
CA VAL A 347 -9.45 -16.18 11.07
C VAL A 347 -8.74 -17.52 11.12
N HIS A 348 -8.24 -17.88 12.31
CA HIS A 348 -7.90 -19.27 12.58
C HIS A 348 -9.20 -20.05 12.39
N LEU A 349 -9.29 -20.74 11.26
CA LEU A 349 -10.24 -21.83 11.09
C LEU A 349 -9.78 -22.90 12.09
N ASN A 350 -10.50 -22.97 13.21
CA ASN A 350 -10.37 -24.07 14.17
C ASN A 350 -10.87 -25.36 13.54
#